data_AF-A0A3M8DQ59-F1
#
_entry.id   AF-A0A3M8DQ59-F1
#
_cell.length_a   1.000
_cell.length_b   1.000
_cell.length_c   1.000
_cell.angle_alpha   90.00
_cell.angle_beta   90.00
_cell.angle_gamma   90.00
#
_symmetry.space_group_name_H-M   'P 1'
#
loop_
_entity.id
_entity.type
_entity.pdbx_description
1 polymer ?
#
loop_
_entity_poly.entity_id
_entity_poly.type
_entity_poly.pdbx_seq_one_letter_code
_entity_poly.pdbx_strand_id
1 'polypeptide(L)'
;MRTIKTKQDLRLIRAAQVFSVTFTGYLEEEFLGLKEAFDFDGLDEAFTLEMYGYMVVLELGDNLRDLSVVGLDRETGGLIGSLPEFVEKVERNSECWYKVVVVYSNEYAMAFYVPEIVIVDDEEIKNWLEENAK
;
A
#
# COMPACT_ATOMS: atom_id res chain seq x y z
N MET A 1 0.60 -2.91 -10.57
CA MET A 1 1.04 -2.46 -9.24
C MET A 1 2.19 -1.46 -9.36
N ARG A 2 2.31 -0.56 -8.37
CA ARG A 2 3.43 0.36 -8.21
C ARG A 2 4.03 0.27 -6.82
N THR A 3 5.32 0.53 -6.70
CA THR A 3 6.01 0.62 -5.40
C THR A 3 6.47 2.05 -5.17
N ILE A 4 6.33 2.53 -3.94
CA ILE A 4 6.76 3.87 -3.52
C ILE A 4 7.82 3.67 -2.46
N LYS A 5 9.08 3.91 -2.85
CA LYS A 5 10.23 3.82 -1.96
C LYS A 5 10.75 5.21 -1.61
N THR A 6 10.56 6.18 -2.48
CA THR A 6 11.15 7.52 -2.39
C THR A 6 10.13 8.61 -2.71
N LYS A 7 10.46 9.86 -2.35
CA LYS A 7 9.68 11.04 -2.76
C LYS A 7 9.62 11.20 -4.28
N GLN A 8 10.62 10.72 -5.01
CA GLN A 8 10.63 10.75 -6.47
C GLN A 8 9.55 9.83 -7.06
N ASP A 9 9.30 8.67 -6.45
CA ASP A 9 8.24 7.75 -6.90
C ASP A 9 6.86 8.40 -6.78
N LEU A 10 6.60 9.13 -5.68
CA LEU A 10 5.37 9.91 -5.51
C LEU A 10 5.21 10.99 -6.59
N ARG A 11 6.29 11.70 -6.93
CA ARG A 11 6.27 12.71 -8.01
C ARG A 11 5.94 12.06 -9.36
N LEU A 12 6.50 10.88 -9.65
CA LEU A 12 6.22 10.13 -10.87
C LEU A 12 4.78 9.63 -10.93
N ILE A 13 4.25 9.11 -9.82
CA ILE A 13 2.85 8.67 -9.73
C ILE A 13 1.90 9.85 -9.98
N ARG A 14 2.15 11.00 -9.33
CA ARG A 14 1.36 12.22 -9.54
C ARG A 14 1.41 12.69 -10.98
N ALA A 15 2.60 12.69 -11.60
CA ALA A 15 2.78 13.13 -12.98
C ALA A 15 2.10 12.19 -13.99
N ALA A 16 2.06 10.88 -13.69
CA ALA A 16 1.41 9.89 -14.54
C ALA A 16 -0.13 9.99 -14.49
N GLN A 17 -0.70 10.65 -13.47
CA GLN A 17 -2.15 10.83 -13.29
C GLN A 17 -2.95 9.52 -13.37
N VAL A 18 -2.34 8.40 -12.96
CA VAL A 18 -2.97 7.07 -12.97
C VAL A 18 -3.97 6.93 -11.83
N PHE A 19 -3.74 7.64 -10.73
CA PHE A 19 -4.64 7.70 -9.59
C PHE A 19 -5.23 9.10 -9.42
N SER A 20 -6.32 9.18 -8.66
CA SER A 20 -6.94 10.45 -8.30
C SER A 20 -5.98 11.35 -7.51
N VAL A 21 -6.28 12.65 -7.51
CA VAL A 21 -5.55 13.63 -6.69
C VAL A 21 -5.76 13.34 -5.20
N THR A 22 -6.96 12.92 -4.80
CA THR A 22 -7.27 12.54 -3.41
C THR A 22 -6.37 11.41 -2.92
N PHE A 23 -6.35 10.29 -3.67
CA PHE A 23 -5.58 9.11 -3.27
C PHE A 23 -4.09 9.38 -3.33
N THR A 24 -3.61 10.07 -4.37
CA THR A 24 -2.19 10.45 -4.47
C THR A 24 -1.76 11.41 -3.36
N GLY A 25 -2.64 12.33 -2.93
CA GLY A 25 -2.40 13.21 -1.79
C GLY A 25 -2.29 12.42 -0.49
N TYR A 26 -3.19 11.46 -0.28
CA TYR A 26 -3.12 10.57 0.89
C TYR A 26 -1.82 9.74 0.92
N LEU A 27 -1.38 9.18 -0.20
CA LEU A 27 -0.10 8.45 -0.27
C LEU A 27 1.10 9.34 0.06
N GLU A 28 1.06 10.63 -0.30
CA GLU A 28 2.10 11.59 0.09
C GLU A 28 2.07 11.89 1.59
N GLU A 29 0.89 12.09 2.18
CA GLU A 29 0.73 12.26 3.64
C GLU A 29 1.28 11.05 4.40
N GLU A 30 0.95 9.84 3.96
CA GLU A 30 1.43 8.59 4.56
C GLU A 30 2.96 8.46 4.51
N PHE A 31 3.55 8.76 3.34
CA PHE A 31 4.99 8.72 3.18
C PHE A 31 5.71 9.73 4.08
N LEU A 32 5.16 10.96 4.21
CA LEU A 32 5.70 11.99 5.09
C LEU A 32 5.52 11.60 6.57
N GLY A 33 4.38 11.02 6.94
CA GLY A 33 4.14 10.50 8.28
C GLY A 33 5.14 9.41 8.66
N LEU A 34 5.47 8.50 7.74
CA LEU A 34 6.54 7.51 7.95
C LEU A 34 7.91 8.19 8.13
N LYS A 35 8.24 9.19 7.30
CA LYS A 35 9.49 9.95 7.45
C LYS A 35 9.62 10.58 8.84
N GLU A 36 8.55 11.22 9.32
CA GLU A 36 8.49 11.82 10.65
C GLU A 36 8.60 10.76 11.75
N ALA A 37 7.92 9.62 11.60
CA ALA A 37 7.96 8.52 12.57
C ALA A 37 9.35 7.88 12.71
N PHE A 38 10.13 7.85 11.63
CA PHE A 38 11.52 7.39 11.65
C PHE A 38 12.53 8.45 12.11
N ASP A 39 12.06 9.65 12.51
CA ASP A 39 12.89 10.77 12.98
C ASP A 39 14.05 11.10 12.01
N PHE A 40 13.78 11.03 10.70
CA PHE A 40 14.80 11.25 9.69
C PHE A 40 15.10 12.76 9.53
N ASP A 41 16.31 13.16 9.91
CA ASP A 41 16.78 14.56 9.92
C ASP A 41 17.48 15.00 8.62
N GLY A 42 17.64 14.10 7.65
CA GLY A 42 18.26 14.38 6.36
C GLY A 42 17.35 15.10 5.37
N LEU A 43 17.91 15.38 4.18
CA LEU A 43 17.17 15.94 3.05
C LEU A 43 16.03 15.01 2.63
N ASP A 44 14.87 15.58 2.27
CA ASP A 44 13.69 14.83 1.81
C ASP A 44 14.04 13.84 0.68
N GLU A 45 14.89 14.24 -0.25
CA GLU A 45 15.32 13.43 -1.39
C GLU A 45 16.22 12.25 -1.00
N ALA A 46 16.82 12.27 0.20
CA ALA A 46 17.66 11.19 0.71
C ALA A 46 16.85 10.15 1.51
N PHE A 47 15.61 10.48 1.92
CA PHE A 47 14.76 9.55 2.64
C PHE A 47 14.24 8.45 1.71
N THR A 48 14.39 7.20 2.13
CA THR A 48 13.95 6.00 1.40
C THR A 48 13.35 4.98 2.34
N LEU A 49 12.25 4.36 1.91
CA LEU A 49 11.58 3.26 2.61
C LEU A 49 12.17 1.88 2.29
N GLU A 50 13.18 1.80 1.42
CA GLU A 50 13.72 0.51 0.96
C GLU A 50 14.18 -0.40 2.12
N MET A 51 14.75 0.20 3.17
CA MET A 51 15.22 -0.52 4.35
C MET A 51 14.15 -0.67 5.45
N TYR A 52 13.06 0.09 5.38
CA TYR A 52 12.03 0.16 6.43
C TYR A 52 10.75 -0.60 6.09
N GLY A 53 10.61 -1.02 4.83
CA GLY A 53 9.36 -1.50 4.28
C GLY A 53 8.66 -0.39 3.51
N TYR A 54 8.46 -0.64 2.22
CA TYR A 54 7.93 0.36 1.30
C TYR A 54 6.44 0.18 1.06
N MET A 55 5.83 1.20 0.47
CA MET A 55 4.42 1.20 0.15
C MET A 55 4.20 0.53 -1.21
N VAL A 56 3.17 -0.30 -1.31
CA VAL A 56 2.75 -1.00 -2.53
C VAL A 56 1.34 -0.53 -2.88
N VAL A 57 1.16 0.00 -4.08
CA VAL A 57 -0.15 0.47 -4.57
C VAL A 57 -0.64 -0.50 -5.63
N LEU A 58 -1.79 -1.11 -5.39
CA LEU A 58 -2.40 -2.04 -6.32
C LEU A 58 -3.22 -1.29 -7.38
N GLU A 59 -3.21 -1.84 -8.59
CA GLU A 59 -3.86 -1.33 -9.79
C GLU A 59 -4.86 -2.38 -10.31
N LEU A 60 -5.82 -1.91 -11.11
CA LEU A 60 -6.78 -2.80 -11.74
C LEU A 60 -6.06 -3.83 -12.62
N GLY A 61 -6.35 -5.11 -12.41
CA GLY A 61 -5.73 -6.23 -13.11
C GLY A 61 -4.54 -6.87 -12.37
N ASP A 62 -4.10 -6.32 -11.24
CA ASP A 62 -3.14 -7.01 -10.38
C ASP A 62 -3.76 -8.27 -9.76
N ASN A 63 -2.96 -9.33 -9.63
CA ASN A 63 -3.40 -10.59 -9.01
C ASN A 63 -3.08 -10.56 -7.51
N LEU A 64 -4.05 -10.24 -6.67
CA LEU A 64 -3.87 -10.16 -5.22
C LEU A 64 -3.57 -11.52 -4.56
N ARG A 65 -3.84 -12.63 -5.25
CA ARG A 65 -3.46 -13.99 -4.81
C ARG A 65 -2.04 -14.35 -5.23
N ASP A 66 -1.32 -13.49 -5.96
CA ASP A 66 0.08 -13.67 -6.36
C ASP A 66 0.78 -12.31 -6.48
N LEU A 67 1.37 -11.88 -5.37
CA LEU A 67 2.22 -10.68 -5.28
C LEU A 67 3.67 -11.09 -4.97
N SER A 68 4.13 -12.21 -5.55
CA SER A 68 5.48 -12.78 -5.35
C SER A 68 6.61 -11.78 -5.61
N VAL A 69 6.41 -10.85 -6.53
CA VAL A 69 7.30 -9.70 -6.82
C VAL A 69 7.58 -8.80 -5.61
N VAL A 70 6.70 -8.79 -4.62
CA VAL A 70 6.90 -8.13 -3.32
C VAL A 70 6.92 -9.13 -2.18
N GLY A 71 7.03 -10.43 -2.47
CA GLY A 71 7.22 -11.51 -1.49
C GLY A 71 5.94 -12.06 -0.85
N LEU A 72 4.75 -11.82 -1.41
CA LEU A 72 3.54 -12.57 -1.05
C LEU A 72 3.19 -13.57 -2.15
N ASP A 73 3.70 -14.78 -2.01
CA ASP A 73 3.61 -15.81 -3.04
C ASP A 73 2.22 -16.44 -3.17
N ARG A 74 1.94 -16.96 -4.36
CA ARG A 74 0.69 -17.69 -4.61
C ARG A 74 0.51 -18.94 -3.76
N GLU A 75 1.60 -19.63 -3.45
CA GLU A 75 1.57 -20.87 -2.66
C GLU A 75 1.08 -20.63 -1.22
N THR A 76 1.31 -19.42 -0.70
CA THR A 76 0.85 -18.99 0.63
C THR A 76 -0.43 -18.16 0.56
N GLY A 77 -1.03 -17.97 -0.62
CA GLY A 77 -2.30 -17.27 -0.80
C GLY A 77 -2.18 -15.75 -1.03
N GLY A 78 -0.99 -15.24 -1.36
CA GLY A 78 -0.77 -13.83 -1.66
C GLY A 78 -1.17 -12.92 -0.50
N LEU A 79 -1.92 -11.86 -0.80
CA LEU A 79 -2.40 -10.92 0.21
C LEU A 79 -3.42 -11.56 1.16
N ILE A 80 -4.35 -12.37 0.66
CA ILE A 80 -5.42 -13.00 1.45
C ILE A 80 -4.84 -14.01 2.44
N GLY A 81 -3.85 -14.78 2.00
CA GLY A 81 -3.18 -15.76 2.85
C GLY A 81 -2.11 -15.17 3.78
N SER A 82 -1.86 -13.86 3.68
CA SER A 82 -1.03 -13.15 4.65
C SER A 82 -1.75 -13.01 6.00
N LEU A 83 -0.98 -12.75 7.06
CA LEU A 83 -1.50 -12.38 8.37
C LEU A 83 -1.23 -10.88 8.56
N PRO A 84 -2.14 -9.99 8.11
CA PRO A 84 -1.93 -8.56 8.25
C PRO A 84 -1.93 -8.18 9.73
N GLU A 85 -1.01 -7.31 10.11
CA GLU A 85 -1.00 -6.69 11.43
C GLU A 85 -2.18 -5.74 11.58
N PHE A 86 -2.50 -5.03 10.49
CA PHE A 86 -3.52 -4.00 10.46
C PHE A 86 -4.19 -3.90 9.09
N VAL A 87 -5.52 -3.76 9.08
CA VAL A 87 -6.30 -3.42 7.89
C VAL A 87 -7.19 -2.24 8.25
N GLU A 88 -7.14 -1.20 7.43
CA GLU A 88 -7.95 0.00 7.59
C GLU A 88 -8.69 0.27 6.28
N LYS A 89 -9.99 0.53 6.41
CA LYS A 89 -10.78 1.09 5.32
C LYS A 89 -10.73 2.61 5.43
N VAL A 90 -10.23 3.26 4.38
CA VAL A 90 -10.05 4.71 4.32
C VAL A 90 -11.09 5.29 3.36
N GLU A 91 -11.91 6.19 3.88
CA GLU A 91 -12.92 6.92 3.10
C GLU A 91 -12.57 8.41 3.08
N ARG A 92 -12.29 8.97 1.89
CA ARG A 92 -11.98 10.40 1.71
C ARG A 92 -12.55 10.92 0.40
N ASN A 93 -13.22 12.08 0.43
CA ASN A 93 -13.80 12.75 -0.75
C ASN A 93 -14.63 11.81 -1.64
N SER A 94 -15.43 10.93 -1.03
CA SER A 94 -16.25 9.91 -1.74
C SER A 94 -15.45 8.85 -2.50
N GLU A 95 -14.15 8.74 -2.23
CA GLU A 95 -13.30 7.63 -2.67
C GLU A 95 -13.02 6.70 -1.48
N CYS A 96 -12.90 5.40 -1.76
CA CYS A 96 -12.63 4.37 -0.77
C CYS A 96 -11.46 3.49 -1.21
N TRP A 97 -10.59 3.16 -0.27
CA TRP A 97 -9.51 2.19 -0.44
C TRP A 97 -9.19 1.51 0.88
N TYR A 98 -8.48 0.39 0.81
CA TYR A 98 -7.96 -0.29 1.99
C TYR A 98 -6.47 -0.05 2.12
N LYS A 99 -6.00 0.11 3.34
CA LYS A 99 -4.59 0.03 3.72
C LYS A 99 -4.40 -1.26 4.50
N VAL A 100 -3.53 -2.14 4.01
CA VAL A 100 -3.21 -3.43 4.62
C VAL A 100 -1.73 -3.42 4.99
N VAL A 101 -1.40 -3.54 6.27
CA VAL A 101 -0.03 -3.61 6.75
C VAL A 101 0.34 -5.06 7.01
N VAL A 102 1.32 -5.58 6.29
CA VAL A 102 1.80 -6.95 6.44
C VAL A 102 3.22 -6.93 6.98
N VAL A 103 3.45 -7.62 8.09
CA VAL A 103 4.76 -7.77 8.72
C VAL A 103 5.45 -8.99 8.14
N TYR A 104 6.60 -8.80 7.48
CA TYR A 104 7.38 -9.90 6.90
C TYR A 104 8.38 -10.46 7.91
N SER A 105 8.89 -9.60 8.77
CA SER A 105 9.81 -9.94 9.85
C SER A 105 9.64 -8.97 11.00
N ASN A 106 10.29 -9.23 12.14
CA ASN A 106 10.20 -8.38 13.34
C ASN A 106 10.66 -6.93 13.12
N GLU A 107 11.32 -6.61 12.01
CA GLU A 107 11.89 -5.28 11.71
C GLU A 107 11.35 -4.69 10.40
N TYR A 108 10.43 -5.38 9.70
CA TYR A 108 10.05 -5.02 8.34
C TYR A 108 8.56 -5.26 8.06
N ALA A 109 7.84 -4.19 7.71
CA ALA A 109 6.43 -4.24 7.34
C ALA A 109 6.17 -3.47 6.05
N MET A 110 5.41 -4.05 5.12
CA MET A 110 4.95 -3.36 3.92
C MET A 110 3.52 -2.88 4.10
N ALA A 111 3.22 -1.69 3.56
CA ALA A 111 1.86 -1.17 3.49
C ALA A 111 1.33 -1.32 2.06
N PHE A 112 0.26 -2.10 1.90
CA PHE A 112 -0.46 -2.31 0.65
C PHE A 112 -1.68 -1.41 0.61
N TYR A 113 -1.81 -0.62 -0.45
CA TYR A 113 -2.94 0.24 -0.69
C TYR A 113 -3.78 -0.36 -1.82
N VAL A 114 -5.03 -0.69 -1.51
CA VAL A 114 -5.96 -1.42 -2.38
C VAL A 114 -7.15 -0.51 -2.69
N PRO A 115 -7.13 0.25 -3.80
CA PRO A 115 -8.30 0.98 -4.26
C PRO A 115 -9.49 0.04 -4.49
N GLU A 116 -10.70 0.46 -4.12
CA GLU A 116 -11.90 -0.40 -4.22
C GLU A 116 -12.14 -0.93 -5.66
N ILE A 117 -11.78 -0.13 -6.68
CA ILE A 117 -11.88 -0.53 -8.09
C ILE A 117 -11.04 -1.77 -8.42
N VAL A 118 -9.95 -2.02 -7.70
CA VAL A 118 -9.07 -3.19 -7.92
C VAL A 118 -9.78 -4.49 -7.59
N ILE A 119 -10.69 -4.45 -6.61
CA ILE A 119 -11.36 -5.63 -6.05
C ILE A 119 -12.84 -5.68 -6.44
N VAL A 120 -13.30 -4.80 -7.33
CA VAL A 120 -14.73 -4.61 -7.63
C VAL A 120 -15.45 -5.89 -8.08
N ASP A 121 -14.74 -6.82 -8.71
CA ASP A 121 -15.27 -8.09 -9.20
C ASP A 121 -14.82 -9.31 -8.35
N ASP A 122 -14.19 -9.08 -7.19
CA ASP A 122 -13.63 -10.13 -6.33
C ASP A 122 -14.23 -10.09 -4.93
N GLU A 123 -15.40 -10.70 -4.77
CA GLU A 123 -16.14 -10.74 -3.51
C GLU A 123 -15.39 -11.45 -2.39
N GLU A 124 -14.53 -12.42 -2.69
CA GLU A 124 -13.71 -13.09 -1.67
C GLU A 124 -12.73 -12.11 -1.03
N ILE A 125 -12.02 -11.33 -1.85
CA ILE A 125 -11.08 -10.32 -1.35
C ILE A 125 -11.81 -9.21 -0.61
N LYS A 126 -12.94 -8.73 -1.14
CA LYS A 126 -13.75 -7.71 -0.47
C LYS A 126 -14.17 -8.15 0.92
N ASN A 127 -14.73 -9.36 1.03
CA ASN A 127 -15.16 -9.89 2.32
C ASN A 127 -13.97 -10.03 3.28
N TRP A 128 -12.84 -10.54 2.81
CA TRP A 128 -11.63 -10.64 3.64
C TRP A 128 -11.15 -9.27 4.13
N LEU A 129 -11.16 -8.23 3.29
CA LEU A 129 -10.77 -6.88 3.67
C LEU A 129 -11.75 -6.28 4.69
N GLU A 130 -13.05 -6.41 4.48
CA GLU A 130 -14.10 -5.91 5.40
C GLU A 130 -14.08 -6.63 6.75
N GLU A 131 -13.84 -7.95 6.76
CA GLU A 131 -13.74 -8.74 8.01
C GLU A 131 -12.51 -8.40 8.84
N ASN A 132 -11.42 -7.98 8.20
CA ASN A 132 -10.18 -7.60 8.87
C ASN A 132 -10.06 -6.10 9.15
N ALA A 133 -10.87 -5.26 8.50
CA ALA A 133 -10.88 -3.82 8.72
C ALA A 133 -11.32 -3.50 10.16
N LYS A 134 -10.48 -2.73 10.87
CA LYS A 134 -10.70 -2.33 12.26
C LYS A 134 -10.81 -0.83 12.42
#